data_AF-A0A8H7UVW3-F1
#
_entry.id   AF-A0A8H7UVW3-F1
#
_cell.length_a   1.000
_cell.length_b   1.000
_cell.length_c   1.000
_cell.angle_alpha   90.00
_cell.angle_beta   90.00
_cell.angle_gamma   90.00
#
_symmetry.space_group_name_H-M   'P 1'
#
loop_
_entity.id
_entity.type
_entity.pdbx_description
1 polymer ?
#
loop_
_entity_poly.entity_id
_entity_poly.type
_entity_poly.pdbx_seq_one_letter_code
_entity_poly.pdbx_strand_id
1 'polypeptide(L)' 'MPTPLETWFTEIPPITRIYVSAACCTSIAVQLGFIHPLQLWLNYESIAHDFQWWRLITNFFYFGPLSIDFCFHIFFL' A
#
# COMPACT_ATOMS: atom_id res chain seq x y z
N MET A 1 25.82 5.73 16.52
CA MET A 1 25.80 6.58 15.31
C MET A 1 24.70 6.05 14.43
N PRO A 2 23.62 6.81 14.17
CA PRO A 2 22.54 6.34 13.32
C PRO A 2 23.10 6.00 11.95
N THR A 3 22.65 4.88 11.39
CA THR A 3 23.06 4.49 10.05
C THR A 3 22.51 5.50 9.03
N PRO A 4 23.18 5.75 7.90
CA PRO A 4 22.71 6.70 6.89
C PRO A 4 21.28 6.40 6.38
N LEU A 5 20.85 5.13 6.43
CA LEU A 5 19.49 4.69 6.12
C LEU A 5 18.47 5.13 7.18
N GLU A 6 18.80 5.03 8.46
CA GLU A 6 17.91 5.47 9.55
C GLU A 6 17.68 6.98 9.51
N THR A 7 18.72 7.77 9.19
CA THR A 7 18.59 9.22 9.04
C THR A 7 17.66 9.54 7.88
N TRP A 8 17.87 8.95 6.70
CA TRP A 8 16.99 9.14 5.54
C TRP A 8 15.54 8.75 5.83
N PHE A 9 15.31 7.63 6.50
CA PHE A 9 13.96 7.17 6.86
C PHE A 9 13.29 8.03 7.94
N THR A 10 14.08 8.72 8.77
CA THR A 10 13.57 9.61 9.82
C THR A 10 13.32 11.03 9.30
N GLU A 11 13.99 11.45 8.24
CA GLU A 11 13.74 12.72 7.55
C GLU A 11 12.41 12.75 6.80
N ILE A 12 11.92 11.59 6.35
CA ILE A 12 10.60 11.49 5.72
C ILE A 12 9.51 11.79 6.76
N PRO A 13 8.53 12.67 6.45
CA PRO A 13 7.42 12.94 7.34
C PRO A 13 6.68 11.65 7.71
N PRO A 14 6.25 11.51 8.98
CA PRO A 14 5.78 10.24 9.52
C PRO A 14 4.57 9.65 8.77
N ILE A 15 3.70 10.52 8.22
CA ILE A 15 2.52 10.11 7.47
C ILE A 15 2.93 9.49 6.12
N THR A 16 3.78 10.17 5.35
CA THR A 16 4.28 9.67 4.05
C THR A 16 5.06 8.37 4.22
N ARG A 17 5.84 8.26 5.29
CA ARG A 17 6.61 7.06 5.61
C ARG A 17 5.73 5.83 5.84
N ILE A 18 4.66 5.99 6.62
CA ILE A 18 3.68 4.93 6.86
C ILE A 18 2.95 4.61 5.56
N TYR A 19 2.59 5.63 4.77
CA TYR A 19 1.91 5.46 3.49
C TYR A 19 2.71 4.64 2.49
N VAL A 20 3.98 4.99 2.25
CA VAL A 20 4.89 4.28 1.34
C VAL A 20 5.13 2.85 1.82
N SER A 21 5.31 2.67 3.13
CA SER A 21 5.49 1.34 3.73
C SER A 21 4.24 0.47 3.54
N ALA A 22 3.04 1.03 3.77
CA ALA A 22 1.77 0.34 3.57
C ALA A 22 1.56 -0.02 2.09
N ALA A 23 1.85 0.89 1.16
CA ALA A 23 1.75 0.64 -0.27
C ALA A 23 2.67 -0.52 -0.72
N CYS A 24 3.94 -0.51 -0.30
CA CYS A 24 4.87 -1.60 -0.54
C CYS A 24 4.38 -2.93 0.06
N CYS A 25 3.90 -2.94 1.31
CA CYS A 25 3.36 -4.14 1.95
C CYS A 25 2.16 -4.70 1.18
N THR A 26 1.23 -3.84 0.74
CA THR A 26 0.05 -4.30 -0.03
C THR A 26 0.45 -4.89 -1.38
N SER A 27 1.41 -4.29 -2.08
CA SER A 27 1.88 -4.82 -3.36
C SER A 27 2.61 -6.16 -3.21
N ILE A 28 3.39 -6.33 -2.14
CA ILE A 28 4.04 -7.61 -1.80
C ILE A 28 2.98 -8.69 -1.47
N ALA A 29 1.98 -8.35 -0.66
CA ALA A 29 0.93 -9.30 -0.27
C ALA A 29 0.13 -9.82 -1.49
N VAL A 30 -0.14 -8.95 -2.47
CA VAL A 30 -0.77 -9.34 -3.74
C VAL A 30 0.16 -10.21 -4.57
N GLN A 31 1.45 -9.88 -4.59
CA GLN A 31 2.43 -10.62 -5.39
C GLN A 31 2.74 -12.01 -4.83
N LEU A 32 2.67 -12.17 -3.51
CA LEU A 32 2.72 -13.46 -2.82
C LEU A 32 1.42 -14.28 -2.96
N GLY A 33 0.37 -13.71 -3.54
CA GLY A 33 -0.93 -14.37 -3.71
C GLY A 33 -1.75 -14.50 -2.42
N PHE A 34 -1.37 -13.80 -1.35
CA PHE A 34 -2.16 -13.76 -0.11
C PHE A 34 -3.50 -13.03 -0.31
N ILE A 35 -3.53 -12.06 -1.23
CA ILE A 35 -4.71 -11.23 -1.51
C ILE A 35 -4.90 -11.19 -3.02
N HIS A 36 -6.09 -11.54 -3.50
CA HIS A 36 -6.40 -11.43 -4.92
C HIS A 36 -6.68 -9.96 -5.29
N PRO A 37 -6.13 -9.42 -6.38
CA PRO A 37 -6.34 -8.01 -6.76
C PRO A 37 -7.82 -7.64 -6.94
N LEU A 38 -8.68 -8.59 -7.33
CA LEU A 38 -10.14 -8.38 -7.41
C LEU A 38 -10.80 -8.13 -6.05
N GLN A 39 -10.22 -8.59 -4.95
CA GLN A 39 -10.74 -8.33 -3.60
C GLN A 39 -10.40 -6.92 -3.12
N LEU A 40 -9.37 -6.28 -3.67
CA LEU A 40 -9.02 -4.89 -3.40
C LEU A 40 -9.93 -3.92 -4.15
N TRP A 41 -10.58 -4.38 -5.22
CA TRP A 41 -11.56 -3.59 -5.95
C TRP A 41 -12.77 -3.28 -5.06
N LEU A 42 -13.21 -2.02 -5.10
CA LEU A 42 -14.18 -1.49 -4.17
C LEU A 42 -15.60 -1.89 -4.61
N ASN A 43 -16.15 -2.91 -3.97
CA ASN A 43 -17.54 -3.33 -4.15
C ASN A 43 -18.39 -2.86 -2.96
N TYR A 44 -19.19 -1.82 -3.18
CA TYR A 44 -20.04 -1.20 -2.15
C TYR A 44 -21.09 -2.16 -1.57
N GLU A 45 -21.64 -3.08 -2.36
CA GLU A 45 -22.62 -4.06 -1.87
C GLU A 45 -22.00 -5.01 -0.84
N SER A 46 -20.76 -5.46 -1.09
CA SER A 46 -20.04 -6.36 -0.19
C SER A 46 -19.55 -5.65 1.08
N ILE A 47 -19.30 -4.33 1.03
CA ILE A 47 -18.94 -3.55 2.22
C ILE A 47 -20.15 -3.40 3.15
N ALA A 48 -21.33 -3.10 2.58
CA ALA A 48 -22.56 -2.90 3.35
C ALA A 48 -23.12 -4.20 3.94
N HIS A 49 -22.99 -5.32 3.23
CA HIS A 49 -23.60 -6.59 3.63
C HIS A 49 -22.65 -7.50 4.45
N ASP A 50 -21.33 -7.47 4.16
CA ASP A 50 -20.32 -8.36 4.76
C ASP A 50 -19.32 -7.63 5.69
N PHE A 51 -19.57 -6.35 6.00
CA PHE A 51 -18.72 -5.54 6.90
C PHE A 51 -17.23 -5.53 6.48
N GLN A 52 -16.94 -5.52 5.17
CA GLN A 52 -15.56 -5.54 4.66
C GLN A 52 -14.89 -4.14 4.63
N TRP A 53 -14.88 -3.43 5.77
CA TRP A 53 -14.39 -2.05 5.89
C TRP A 53 -12.91 -1.87 5.51
N TRP A 54 -12.11 -2.93 5.64
CA TRP A 54 -10.69 -2.90 5.27
C TRP A 54 -10.50 -2.55 3.80
N ARG A 55 -11.46 -2.86 2.91
CA ARG A 55 -11.40 -2.56 1.46
C ARG A 55 -11.35 -1.06 1.18
N LEU A 56 -11.99 -0.24 2.03
CA LEU A 56 -11.94 1.21 1.91
C LEU A 56 -10.52 1.72 2.11
N ILE A 57 -9.80 1.17 3.08
CA ILE A 57 -8.45 1.59 3.43
C ILE A 57 -7.47 1.02 2.41
N THR A 58 -7.48 -0.30 2.18
CA THR A 58 -6.49 -0.99 1.34
C THR A 58 -6.54 -0.55 -0.13
N ASN A 59 -7.69 -0.07 -0.62
CA ASN A 59 -7.79 0.48 -1.98
C ASN A 59 -6.97 1.76 -2.18
N PHE A 60 -6.77 2.59 -1.15
CA PHE A 60 -5.95 3.80 -1.26
C PHE A 60 -4.44 3.53 -1.25
N PHE A 61 -4.01 2.38 -0.75
CA PHE A 61 -2.59 2.01 -0.69
C PHE A 61 -2.17 1.07 -1.81
N TYR A 62 -3.13 0.44 -2.49
CA TYR A 62 -2.85 -0.49 -3.58
C TYR A 62 -2.80 0.23 -4.93
N PHE A 63 -1.59 0.29 -5.51
CA PHE A 63 -1.33 0.93 -6.81
C PHE A 63 -1.16 -0.07 -7.96
N GLY A 64 -1.22 -1.37 -7.68
CA GLY A 64 -1.01 -2.43 -8.68
C GLY A 64 0.08 -3.43 -8.30
N PRO A 65 0.43 -4.36 -9.20
CA PRO A 65 1.52 -5.31 -8.98
C PRO A 65 2.87 -4.58 -8.87
N LEU A 66 3.85 -5.16 -8.14
CA LEU A 66 5.22 -4.61 -8.16
C LEU A 66 5.75 -4.68 -9.59
N SER A 67 5.88 -3.50 -10.19
CA SER A 67 6.40 -3.24 -11.51
C SER A 67 7.17 -1.93 -11.48
N ILE A 68 7.88 -1.61 -12.55
CA ILE A 68 8.59 -0.33 -12.68
C ILE A 68 7.60 0.86 -12.57
N ASP A 69 6.37 0.69 -13.08
CA ASP A 69 5.29 1.67 -12.96
C ASP A 69 4.96 2.00 -11.48
N PHE A 70 4.89 0.98 -10.63
CA PHE A 70 4.67 1.13 -9.19
C PHE A 70 5.80 1.91 -8.52
N CYS A 71 7.06 1.64 -8.89
CA CYS A 71 8.21 2.38 -8.37
C CYS A 71 8.15 3.86 -8.72
N PHE A 72 7.77 4.19 -9.96
CA PHE A 72 7.56 5.59 -10.35
C PHE A 72 6.38 6.22 -9.60
N HIS A 73 5.29 5.49 -9.40
CA HIS A 73 4.14 5.98 -8.64
C HIS A 73 4.50 6.35 -7.20
N ILE A 74 5.29 5.52 -6.50
CA ILE A 74 5.78 5.84 -5.16
C ILE A 74 6.79 6.99 -5.16
N PHE A 75 7.63 7.08 -6.20
CA PHE A 75 8.65 8.12 -6.29
C PHE A 75 8.08 9.52 -6.54
N PHE A 76 6.99 9.63 -7.31
CA PHE A 76 6.33 10.89 -7.60
C PHE A 76 5.31 11.33 -6.55
N LEU A 77 5.04 10.48 -5.55
CA LEU A 77 4.10 10.73 -4.45
C LEU A 77 4.77 11.43 -3.27
#